data_AF-A0A966M3W5-F1
#
_entry.id   AF-A0A966M3W5-F1
#
_cell.length_a   1.000
_cell.length_b   1.000
_cell.length_c   1.000
_cell.angle_alpha   90.00
_cell.angle_beta   90.00
_cell.angle_gamma   90.00
#
_symmetry.space_group_name_H-M   'P 1'
#
loop_
_entity.id
_entity.type
_entity.pdbx_description
1 polymer ?
#
loop_
_entity_poly.entity_id
_entity_poly.type
_entity_poly.pdbx_seq_one_letter_code
_entity_poly.pdbx_strand_id
1 'polypeptide(L)'
;GGGYALYEKTLAATKLDVVGFFAMPMPAQPFGWFKKEIKSLADVKGLKYRTVGLATNVLQGIGMTVLQLPGGEIQPGMKTGLIDAAEFNNPSSDKNFGMQDVAKFYHLASFHQSQEMFEITFNKKKFNSLSKNHQNILRIAAEAANSDNYWKMTKRYADDLIKLQKESGVKVVVTPKDILAEQMKSWDKVVAEFSAKDPLFKEIIESQKRYAKVVMSYLLMNQPDYMIGFRNAFGDPTKLTW
;
A
#
# COMPACT_ATOMS: atom_id res chain seq x y z
N GLY A 1 6.52 8.38 -17.34
CA GLY A 1 5.38 7.96 -18.18
C GLY A 1 4.14 8.82 -18.03
N GLY A 2 4.26 10.16 -17.89
CA GLY A 2 3.09 11.07 -17.89
C GLY A 2 2.27 11.16 -16.59
N GLY A 3 2.59 10.39 -15.54
CA GLY A 3 1.81 10.35 -14.30
C GLY A 3 1.67 11.68 -13.56
N TYR A 4 2.72 12.53 -13.55
CA TYR A 4 2.66 13.83 -12.87
C TYR A 4 1.64 14.79 -13.52
N ALA A 5 1.58 14.84 -14.85
CA ALA A 5 0.59 15.68 -15.54
C ALA A 5 -0.85 15.20 -15.26
N LEU A 6 -1.07 13.89 -15.17
CA LEU A 6 -2.37 13.33 -14.78
C LEU A 6 -2.72 13.65 -13.32
N TYR A 7 -1.72 13.63 -12.43
CA TYR A 7 -1.89 14.06 -11.05
C TYR A 7 -2.29 15.53 -10.93
N GLU A 8 -1.65 16.43 -11.70
CA GLU A 8 -2.06 17.84 -11.75
C GLU A 8 -3.51 18.00 -12.26
N LYS A 9 -3.93 17.22 -13.26
CA LYS A 9 -5.33 17.17 -13.70
C LYS A 9 -6.26 16.70 -12.56
N THR A 10 -5.86 15.67 -11.81
CA THR A 10 -6.63 15.19 -10.65
C THR A 10 -6.77 16.26 -9.58
N LEU A 11 -5.68 16.93 -9.19
CA LEU A 11 -5.73 18.03 -8.23
C LEU A 11 -6.66 19.15 -8.72
N ALA A 12 -6.59 19.53 -9.99
CA ALA A 12 -7.49 20.52 -10.57
C ALA A 12 -8.96 20.09 -10.50
N ALA A 13 -9.26 18.80 -10.73
CA ALA A 13 -10.61 18.24 -10.64
C ALA A 13 -11.19 18.27 -9.22
N THR A 14 -10.34 18.22 -8.18
CA THR A 14 -10.80 18.34 -6.77
C THR A 14 -11.32 19.74 -6.41
N LYS A 15 -11.00 20.76 -7.22
CA LYS A 15 -11.26 22.18 -6.95
C LYS A 15 -10.57 22.72 -5.69
N LEU A 16 -9.63 21.98 -5.12
CA LEU A 16 -8.79 22.43 -4.00
C LEU A 16 -7.73 23.41 -4.52
N ASP A 17 -7.46 24.47 -3.76
CA ASP A 17 -6.41 25.46 -4.07
C ASP A 17 -5.04 24.95 -3.59
N VAL A 18 -4.56 23.86 -4.22
CA VAL A 18 -3.31 23.18 -3.82
C VAL A 18 -2.37 22.95 -5.00
N VAL A 19 -1.07 22.91 -4.69
CA VAL A 19 0.00 22.35 -5.52
C VAL A 19 0.60 21.19 -4.75
N GLY A 20 0.69 20.02 -5.37
CA GLY A 20 1.22 18.82 -4.74
C GLY A 20 2.45 18.29 -5.46
N PHE A 21 3.35 17.67 -4.70
CA PHE A 21 4.47 16.91 -5.23
C PHE A 21 4.46 15.51 -4.63
N PHE A 22 4.64 14.50 -5.47
CA PHE A 22 4.80 13.12 -4.98
C PHE A 22 6.03 13.02 -4.08
N ALA A 23 5.85 12.32 -2.96
CA ALA A 23 6.89 12.07 -2.00
C ALA A 23 6.68 10.71 -1.33
N MET A 24 7.75 10.17 -0.76
CA MET A 24 7.74 8.98 0.10
C MET A 24 7.00 7.78 -0.56
N PRO A 25 7.58 7.18 -1.60
CA PRO A 25 6.97 6.02 -2.24
C PRO A 25 6.99 4.86 -1.26
N MET A 26 5.86 4.16 -1.16
CA MET A 26 5.75 2.97 -0.33
C MET A 26 5.66 1.73 -1.22
N PRO A 27 6.38 0.64 -0.86
CA PRO A 27 6.27 -0.63 -1.56
C PRO A 27 4.91 -1.26 -1.25
N ALA A 28 4.69 -2.49 -1.72
CA ALA A 28 3.46 -3.22 -1.42
C ALA A 28 3.21 -3.27 0.09
N GLN A 29 2.04 -2.80 0.50
CA GLN A 29 1.63 -2.87 1.88
C GLN A 29 1.22 -4.31 2.23
N PRO A 30 1.48 -4.76 3.47
CA PRO A 30 1.00 -6.05 3.95
C PRO A 30 -0.53 -6.13 3.89
N PHE A 31 -1.07 -7.34 3.69
CA PHE A 31 -2.51 -7.57 3.86
C PHE A 31 -2.99 -7.30 5.29
N GLY A 32 -2.07 -7.12 6.23
CA GLY A 32 -2.35 -6.53 7.53
C GLY A 32 -2.49 -7.57 8.63
N TRP A 33 -3.23 -7.20 9.65
CA TRP A 33 -3.26 -7.84 10.96
C TRP A 33 -4.53 -8.61 11.18
N PHE A 34 -4.37 -9.87 11.59
CA PHE A 34 -5.45 -10.81 11.82
C PHE A 34 -5.30 -11.46 13.20
N LYS A 35 -6.43 -11.69 13.87
CA LYS A 35 -6.47 -12.43 15.13
C LYS A 35 -6.20 -13.93 14.95
N LYS A 36 -6.49 -14.46 13.75
CA LYS A 36 -6.27 -15.85 13.35
C LYS A 36 -5.56 -15.88 11.99
N GLU A 37 -4.88 -16.98 11.71
CA GLU A 37 -4.25 -17.21 10.41
C GLU A 37 -5.31 -17.31 9.29
N ILE A 38 -5.03 -16.67 8.16
CA ILE A 38 -5.84 -16.76 6.95
C ILE A 38 -5.18 -17.75 5.98
N LYS A 39 -5.85 -18.87 5.69
CA LYS A 39 -5.28 -19.96 4.88
C LYS A 39 -5.88 -20.05 3.49
N SER A 40 -7.05 -19.46 3.28
CA SER A 40 -7.80 -19.53 2.04
C SER A 40 -8.75 -18.35 1.86
N LEU A 41 -9.29 -18.20 0.66
CA LEU A 41 -10.36 -17.25 0.37
C LEU A 41 -11.60 -17.43 1.27
N ALA A 42 -11.88 -18.64 1.77
CA ALA A 42 -13.03 -18.86 2.65
C ALA A 42 -12.89 -18.13 3.99
N ASP A 43 -11.66 -17.99 4.49
CA ASP A 43 -11.38 -17.39 5.81
C ASP A 43 -11.60 -15.87 5.83
N VAL A 44 -11.60 -15.21 4.67
CA VAL A 44 -11.84 -13.75 4.57
C VAL A 44 -13.31 -13.40 4.30
N LYS A 45 -14.16 -14.36 3.92
CA LYS A 45 -15.57 -14.09 3.65
C LYS A 45 -16.31 -13.71 4.93
N GLY A 46 -17.00 -12.58 4.89
CA GLY A 46 -17.74 -12.00 6.02
C GLY A 46 -16.86 -11.34 7.09
N LEU A 47 -15.53 -11.47 7.02
CA LEU A 47 -14.60 -10.92 7.99
C LEU A 47 -14.73 -9.40 8.06
N LYS A 48 -14.93 -8.83 9.26
CA LYS A 48 -15.02 -7.39 9.45
C LYS A 48 -13.63 -6.78 9.37
N TYR A 49 -13.34 -6.13 8.25
CA TYR A 49 -11.99 -5.70 7.91
C TYR A 49 -11.91 -4.19 7.75
N ARG A 50 -10.91 -3.57 8.38
CA ARG A 50 -10.68 -2.13 8.21
C ARG A 50 -9.72 -1.88 7.05
N THR A 51 -10.18 -1.07 6.10
CA THR A 51 -9.33 -0.40 5.10
C THR A 51 -9.97 0.91 4.61
N VAL A 52 -9.31 1.65 3.73
CA VAL A 52 -9.77 2.93 3.16
C VAL A 52 -9.50 3.02 1.66
N GLY A 53 -10.19 3.93 0.97
CA GLY A 53 -10.04 4.16 -0.46
C GLY A 53 -10.58 3.00 -1.32
N LEU A 54 -10.08 2.88 -2.56
CA LEU A 54 -10.53 1.86 -3.53
C LEU A 54 -10.29 0.42 -3.06
N ALA A 55 -9.38 0.22 -2.09
CA ALA A 55 -9.20 -1.07 -1.43
C ALA A 55 -10.51 -1.56 -0.79
N THR A 56 -11.39 -0.66 -0.36
CA THR A 56 -12.73 -0.99 0.14
C THR A 56 -13.52 -1.79 -0.89
N ASN A 57 -13.61 -1.30 -2.12
CA ASN A 57 -14.35 -1.97 -3.19
C ASN A 57 -13.70 -3.32 -3.56
N VAL A 58 -12.37 -3.37 -3.62
CA VAL A 58 -11.62 -4.59 -3.93
C VAL A 58 -11.92 -5.67 -2.88
N LEU A 59 -11.78 -5.35 -1.60
CA LEU A 59 -11.95 -6.32 -0.52
C LEU A 59 -13.42 -6.69 -0.26
N GLN A 60 -14.37 -5.78 -0.50
CA GLN A 60 -15.79 -6.12 -0.54
C GLN A 60 -16.10 -7.12 -1.66
N GLY A 61 -15.50 -6.93 -2.85
CA GLY A 61 -15.72 -7.81 -3.99
C GLY A 61 -15.17 -9.23 -3.82
N ILE A 62 -14.27 -9.47 -2.86
CA ILE A 62 -13.83 -10.82 -2.47
C ILE A 62 -14.64 -11.39 -1.28
N GLY A 63 -15.63 -10.65 -0.79
CA GLY A 63 -16.59 -11.07 0.22
C GLY A 63 -16.31 -10.61 1.64
N MET A 64 -15.37 -9.67 1.86
CA MET A 64 -15.11 -9.12 3.20
C MET A 64 -16.17 -8.08 3.59
N THR A 65 -16.43 -7.92 4.88
CA THR A 65 -17.27 -6.83 5.41
C THR A 65 -16.36 -5.64 5.74
N VAL A 66 -16.24 -4.67 4.84
CA VAL A 66 -15.27 -3.57 5.02
C VAL A 66 -15.86 -2.40 5.82
N LEU A 67 -15.11 -1.94 6.83
CA LEU A 67 -15.41 -0.73 7.61
C LEU A 67 -14.30 0.30 7.41
N GLN A 68 -14.67 1.57 7.18
CA GLN A 68 -13.71 2.67 7.11
C GLN A 68 -13.61 3.34 8.48
N LEU A 69 -12.44 3.24 9.11
CA LEU A 69 -12.15 3.89 10.39
C LEU A 69 -10.89 4.75 10.27
N PRO A 70 -10.84 5.92 10.95
CA PRO A 70 -9.62 6.68 11.14
C PRO A 70 -8.50 5.83 11.75
N GLY A 71 -7.24 6.20 11.47
CA GLY A 71 -6.08 5.45 11.95
C GLY A 71 -6.13 5.17 13.46
N GLY A 72 -6.35 6.21 14.27
CA GLY A 72 -6.41 6.10 15.73
C GLY A 72 -7.51 5.20 16.29
N GLU A 73 -8.51 4.82 15.49
CA GLU A 73 -9.63 3.97 15.91
C GLU A 73 -9.43 2.48 15.58
N ILE A 74 -8.39 2.13 14.84
CA ILE A 74 -8.14 0.74 14.42
C ILE A 74 -7.89 -0.16 15.62
N GLN A 75 -6.91 0.17 16.47
CA GLN A 75 -6.56 -0.67 17.62
C GLN A 75 -7.73 -0.78 18.62
N PRO A 76 -8.42 0.31 19.00
CA PRO A 76 -9.66 0.22 19.78
C PRO A 76 -10.74 -0.65 19.12
N GLY A 77 -10.98 -0.49 17.82
CA GLY A 77 -11.97 -1.28 17.09
C GLY A 77 -11.64 -2.77 17.05
N MET A 78 -10.36 -3.12 16.96
CA MET A 78 -9.88 -4.50 17.09
C MET A 78 -10.09 -5.05 18.50
N LYS A 79 -9.82 -4.26 19.55
CA LYS A 79 -10.02 -4.66 20.96
C LYS A 79 -11.48 -4.93 21.29
N THR A 80 -12.38 -4.08 20.83
CA THR A 80 -13.83 -4.19 21.10
C THR A 80 -14.53 -5.23 20.23
N GLY A 81 -13.88 -5.70 19.16
CA GLY A 81 -14.49 -6.62 18.19
C GLY A 81 -15.42 -5.93 17.19
N LEU A 82 -15.37 -4.60 17.09
CA LEU A 82 -15.99 -3.86 16.00
C LEU A 82 -15.43 -4.34 14.65
N ILE A 83 -14.12 -4.55 14.59
CA ILE A 83 -13.40 -5.15 13.46
C ILE A 83 -12.61 -6.37 13.92
N ASP A 84 -12.44 -7.32 13.00
CA ASP A 84 -11.74 -8.60 13.22
C ASP A 84 -10.29 -8.56 12.71
N ALA A 85 -10.04 -7.72 11.70
CA ALA A 85 -8.75 -7.53 11.05
C ALA A 85 -8.63 -6.11 10.46
N ALA A 86 -7.39 -5.69 10.19
CA ALA A 86 -7.11 -4.36 9.64
C ALA A 86 -5.75 -4.30 8.94
N GLU A 87 -5.62 -3.45 7.94
CA GLU A 87 -4.33 -2.93 7.48
C GLU A 87 -4.09 -1.50 7.98
N PHE A 88 -2.82 -1.09 7.95
CA PHE A 88 -2.44 0.30 8.16
C PHE A 88 -1.37 0.80 7.20
N ASN A 89 -0.13 0.28 7.26
CA ASN A 89 0.87 0.66 6.27
C ASN A 89 2.00 -0.38 6.06
N ASN A 90 2.84 -0.59 7.09
CA ASN A 90 4.12 -1.29 6.95
C ASN A 90 4.63 -1.74 8.33
N PRO A 91 5.63 -2.66 8.42
CA PRO A 91 6.08 -3.19 9.71
C PRO A 91 6.49 -2.12 10.73
N SER A 92 7.12 -1.02 10.30
CA SER A 92 7.54 0.05 11.21
C SER A 92 6.35 0.85 11.75
N SER A 93 5.47 1.30 10.85
CA SER A 93 4.27 2.06 11.22
C SER A 93 3.36 1.24 12.12
N ASP A 94 3.11 -0.01 11.74
CA ASP A 94 2.17 -0.89 12.42
C ASP A 94 2.66 -1.31 13.81
N LYS A 95 3.97 -1.55 13.95
CA LYS A 95 4.62 -1.79 15.25
C LYS A 95 4.49 -0.58 16.17
N ASN A 96 4.79 0.62 15.65
CA ASN A 96 4.67 1.86 16.42
C ASN A 96 3.21 2.17 16.79
N PHE A 97 2.28 1.73 15.95
CA PHE A 97 0.85 1.84 16.19
C PHE A 97 0.33 0.80 17.22
N GLY A 98 1.12 -0.21 17.56
CA GLY A 98 0.78 -1.21 18.58
C GLY A 98 -0.17 -2.30 18.08
N MET A 99 -0.16 -2.62 16.78
CA MET A 99 -1.06 -3.65 16.23
C MET A 99 -0.78 -5.06 16.80
N GLN A 100 0.46 -5.31 17.18
CA GLN A 100 0.89 -6.55 17.85
C GLN A 100 0.18 -6.82 19.18
N ASP A 101 -0.44 -5.82 19.80
CA ASP A 101 -1.15 -5.97 21.06
C ASP A 101 -2.58 -6.51 20.87
N VAL A 102 -3.10 -6.49 19.64
CA VAL A 102 -4.49 -6.86 19.32
C VAL A 102 -4.61 -7.99 18.31
N ALA A 103 -3.52 -8.29 17.59
CA ALA A 103 -3.45 -9.34 16.59
C ALA A 103 -2.05 -9.94 16.56
N LYS A 104 -1.95 -11.24 16.26
CA LYS A 104 -0.68 -11.98 16.24
C LYS A 104 -0.35 -12.59 14.88
N PHE A 105 -1.20 -12.45 13.87
CA PHE A 105 -0.90 -12.86 12.50
C PHE A 105 -0.76 -11.62 11.64
N TYR A 106 0.41 -11.45 11.04
CA TYR A 106 0.70 -10.34 10.13
C TYR A 106 0.92 -10.89 8.73
N HIS A 107 -0.08 -10.71 7.87
CA HIS A 107 -0.06 -11.23 6.51
C HIS A 107 0.64 -10.24 5.58
N LEU A 108 1.76 -10.65 4.98
CA LEU A 108 2.49 -9.92 3.95
C LEU A 108 1.86 -10.13 2.58
N ALA A 109 2.17 -9.21 1.67
CA ALA A 109 1.74 -9.19 0.27
C ALA A 109 0.22 -9.08 0.07
N SER A 110 -0.20 -8.05 -0.66
CA SER A 110 -1.57 -7.90 -1.13
C SER A 110 -1.61 -6.95 -2.32
N PHE A 111 -2.65 -7.06 -3.14
CA PHE A 111 -2.90 -6.14 -4.24
C PHE A 111 -3.81 -4.96 -3.87
N HIS A 112 -4.40 -4.95 -2.66
CA HIS A 112 -5.27 -3.84 -2.23
C HIS A 112 -4.54 -2.49 -2.26
N GLN A 113 -3.26 -2.48 -1.86
CA GLN A 113 -2.31 -1.38 -2.01
C GLN A 113 -0.94 -1.94 -2.41
N SER A 114 -0.84 -2.36 -3.68
CA SER A 114 0.39 -2.94 -4.21
C SER A 114 1.54 -1.95 -4.33
N GLN A 115 1.22 -0.65 -4.44
CA GLN A 115 2.13 0.49 -4.40
C GLN A 115 1.35 1.69 -3.87
N GLU A 116 2.02 2.56 -3.12
CA GLU A 116 1.45 3.83 -2.66
C GLU A 116 2.47 4.96 -2.85
N MET A 117 1.97 6.18 -2.99
CA MET A 117 2.80 7.38 -3.02
C MET A 117 2.12 8.43 -2.15
N PHE A 118 2.86 9.00 -1.21
CA PHE A 118 2.39 10.17 -0.48
C PHE A 118 2.57 11.44 -1.32
N GLU A 119 2.03 12.54 -0.80
CA GLU A 119 2.16 13.85 -1.42
C GLU A 119 2.51 14.90 -0.37
N ILE A 120 3.33 15.87 -0.77
CA ILE A 120 3.54 17.11 -0.05
C ILE A 120 2.75 18.18 -0.77
N THR A 121 1.70 18.66 -0.12
CA THR A 121 0.80 19.68 -0.68
C THR A 121 1.04 21.05 -0.05
N PHE A 122 0.99 22.08 -0.88
CA PHE A 122 1.05 23.48 -0.48
C PHE A 122 -0.23 24.19 -0.90
N ASN A 123 -0.69 25.18 -0.12
CA ASN A 123 -1.69 26.11 -0.62
C ASN A 123 -1.14 26.81 -1.87
N LYS A 124 -1.91 26.76 -2.95
CA LYS A 124 -1.48 27.20 -4.29
C LYS A 124 -1.27 28.70 -4.37
N LYS A 125 -2.14 29.52 -3.76
CA LYS A 125 -1.91 30.98 -3.67
C LYS A 125 -0.58 31.29 -2.97
N LYS A 126 -0.31 30.66 -1.83
CA LYS A 126 0.94 30.87 -1.10
C LYS A 126 2.14 30.42 -1.91
N PHE A 127 2.09 29.22 -2.50
CA PHE A 127 3.16 28.70 -3.34
C PHE A 127 3.48 29.64 -4.51
N ASN A 128 2.44 30.12 -5.21
CA ASN A 128 2.59 31.02 -6.35
C ASN A 128 3.11 32.41 -5.96
N SER A 129 2.90 32.86 -4.72
CA SER A 129 3.47 34.11 -4.21
C SER A 129 4.98 34.04 -3.93
N LEU A 130 5.54 32.83 -3.85
CA LEU A 130 6.98 32.64 -3.63
C LEU A 130 7.75 32.98 -4.91
N SER A 131 9.02 33.37 -4.75
CA SER A 131 9.95 33.49 -5.88
C SER A 131 10.11 32.14 -6.60
N LYS A 132 10.48 32.17 -7.88
CA LYS A 132 10.76 30.94 -8.64
C LYS A 132 11.86 30.08 -8.00
N ASN A 133 12.84 30.71 -7.37
CA ASN A 133 13.87 29.98 -6.63
C ASN A 133 13.29 29.20 -5.45
N HIS A 134 12.40 29.80 -4.65
CA HIS A 134 11.75 29.10 -3.55
C HIS A 134 10.78 28.00 -4.04
N GLN A 135 10.01 28.24 -5.11
CA GLN A 135 9.16 27.21 -5.72
C GLN A 135 10.00 25.99 -6.15
N ASN A 136 11.15 26.24 -6.78
CA ASN A 136 12.07 25.17 -7.20
C ASN A 136 12.72 24.44 -6.01
N ILE A 137 13.11 25.16 -4.96
CA ILE A 137 13.67 24.55 -3.74
C ILE A 137 12.64 23.59 -3.12
N LEU A 138 11.38 23.99 -3.01
CA LEU A 138 10.33 23.14 -2.44
C LEU A 138 10.09 21.87 -3.28
N ARG A 139 10.04 22.00 -4.61
CA ARG A 139 9.92 20.84 -5.52
C ARG A 139 11.10 19.88 -5.36
N ILE A 140 12.33 20.40 -5.40
CA ILE A 140 13.55 19.59 -5.26
C ILE A 140 13.63 18.95 -3.88
N ALA A 141 13.22 19.65 -2.83
CA ALA A 141 13.16 19.10 -1.47
C ALA A 141 12.17 17.92 -1.38
N ALA A 142 11.01 18.01 -2.04
CA ALA A 142 10.06 16.89 -2.11
C ALA A 142 10.66 15.67 -2.83
N GLU A 143 11.34 15.89 -3.96
CA GLU A 143 12.06 14.83 -4.71
C GLU A 143 13.21 14.20 -3.89
N ALA A 144 13.92 15.02 -3.11
CA ALA A 144 14.97 14.55 -2.22
C ALA A 144 14.39 13.72 -1.06
N ALA A 145 13.32 14.19 -0.42
CA ALA A 145 12.62 13.46 0.64
C ALA A 145 12.03 12.14 0.12
N ASN A 146 11.53 12.12 -1.12
CA ASN A 146 11.07 10.91 -1.81
C ASN A 146 12.18 9.85 -1.90
N SER A 147 13.37 10.26 -2.34
CA SER A 147 14.52 9.36 -2.51
C SER A 147 15.09 8.90 -1.16
N ASP A 148 15.18 9.80 -0.19
CA ASP A 148 15.66 9.51 1.16
C ASP A 148 14.76 8.49 1.88
N ASN A 149 13.43 8.64 1.76
CA ASN A 149 12.48 7.64 2.27
C ASN A 149 12.73 6.27 1.65
N TYR A 150 12.83 6.21 0.32
CA TYR A 150 12.99 4.94 -0.40
C TYR A 150 14.25 4.18 0.02
N TRP A 151 15.38 4.87 0.24
CA TRP A 151 16.62 4.21 0.65
C TRP A 151 16.62 3.74 2.10
N LYS A 152 15.99 4.50 3.00
CA LYS A 152 15.95 4.16 4.44
C LYS A 152 14.91 3.11 4.77
N MET A 153 13.77 3.11 4.07
CA MET A 153 12.61 2.30 4.46
C MET A 153 12.88 0.80 4.35
N THR A 154 13.65 0.34 3.36
CA THR A 154 13.82 -1.09 3.08
C THR A 154 14.45 -1.83 4.24
N LYS A 155 15.56 -1.32 4.79
CA LYS A 155 16.22 -1.88 5.97
C LYS A 155 15.37 -1.70 7.22
N ARG A 156 14.76 -0.53 7.39
CA ARG A 156 13.92 -0.23 8.56
C ARG A 156 12.73 -1.18 8.67
N TYR A 157 12.03 -1.43 7.57
CA TYR A 157 10.88 -2.33 7.52
C TYR A 157 11.30 -3.77 7.81
N ALA A 158 12.42 -4.22 7.25
CA ALA A 158 12.96 -5.55 7.54
C ALA A 158 13.32 -5.71 9.03
N ASP A 159 14.01 -4.74 9.62
CA ASP A 159 14.38 -4.78 11.03
C ASP A 159 13.18 -4.77 11.96
N ASP A 160 12.17 -3.94 11.68
CA ASP A 160 10.97 -3.88 12.51
C ASP A 160 10.08 -5.11 12.32
N LEU A 161 10.06 -5.74 11.13
CA LEU A 161 9.41 -7.04 10.93
C LEU A 161 10.07 -8.12 11.79
N ILE A 162 11.40 -8.15 11.84
CA ILE A 162 12.16 -9.07 12.71
C ILE A 162 11.82 -8.81 14.18
N LYS A 163 11.76 -7.55 14.63
CA LYS A 163 11.37 -7.20 16.01
C LYS A 163 9.95 -7.67 16.34
N LEU A 164 9.00 -7.49 15.43
CA LEU A 164 7.63 -8.00 15.60
C LEU A 164 7.62 -9.52 15.83
N GLN A 165 8.43 -10.28 15.09
CA GLN A 165 8.54 -11.72 15.27
C GLN A 165 9.21 -12.07 16.62
N LYS A 166 10.38 -11.51 16.90
CA LYS A 166 11.22 -11.84 18.06
C LYS A 166 10.64 -11.39 19.39
N GLU A 167 10.26 -10.13 19.45
CA GLU A 167 9.98 -9.43 20.70
C GLU A 167 8.49 -9.44 21.00
N SER A 168 7.65 -9.51 19.97
CA SER A 168 6.18 -9.43 20.11
C SER A 168 5.46 -10.75 19.78
N GLY A 169 6.18 -11.80 19.41
CA GLY A 169 5.62 -13.12 19.08
C GLY A 169 4.66 -13.11 17.89
N VAL A 170 4.81 -12.16 16.96
CA VAL A 170 3.97 -12.05 15.77
C VAL A 170 4.36 -13.13 14.77
N LYS A 171 3.36 -13.86 14.27
CA LYS A 171 3.49 -14.82 13.18
C LYS A 171 3.34 -14.07 11.85
N VAL A 172 4.44 -13.96 11.13
CA VAL A 172 4.48 -13.36 9.80
C VAL A 172 4.17 -14.43 8.77
N VAL A 173 3.15 -14.19 7.94
CA VAL A 173 2.64 -15.17 6.97
C VAL A 173 2.54 -14.49 5.61
N VAL A 174 2.78 -15.20 4.51
CA VAL A 174 2.54 -14.67 3.17
C VAL A 174 1.08 -14.96 2.78
N THR A 175 0.36 -13.95 2.29
CA THR A 175 -1.03 -14.10 1.85
C THR A 175 -1.16 -15.21 0.79
N PRO A 176 -2.11 -16.14 0.97
CA PRO A 176 -2.42 -17.17 -0.02
C PRO A 176 -2.66 -16.64 -1.44
N LYS A 177 -2.14 -17.35 -2.45
CA LYS A 177 -2.21 -16.92 -3.86
C LYS A 177 -3.63 -16.85 -4.40
N ASP A 178 -4.55 -17.66 -3.90
CA ASP A 178 -5.97 -17.64 -4.28
C ASP A 178 -6.65 -16.33 -3.87
N ILE A 179 -6.33 -15.80 -2.67
CA ILE A 179 -6.79 -14.48 -2.22
C ILE A 179 -6.23 -13.39 -3.14
N LEU A 180 -4.94 -13.44 -3.46
CA LEU A 180 -4.32 -12.46 -4.36
C LEU A 180 -4.95 -12.48 -5.76
N ALA A 181 -5.25 -13.67 -6.30
CA ALA A 181 -5.92 -13.82 -7.58
C ALA A 181 -7.35 -13.25 -7.54
N GLU A 182 -8.09 -13.46 -6.45
CA GLU A 182 -9.45 -12.93 -6.32
C GLU A 182 -9.46 -11.40 -6.11
N GLN A 183 -8.46 -10.84 -5.41
CA GLN A 183 -8.25 -9.39 -5.33
C GLN A 183 -8.10 -8.77 -6.74
N MET A 184 -7.34 -9.43 -7.63
CA MET A 184 -7.18 -8.94 -9.00
C MET A 184 -8.47 -9.00 -9.82
N LYS A 185 -9.24 -10.09 -9.74
CA LYS A 185 -10.56 -10.16 -10.40
C LYS A 185 -11.53 -9.10 -9.88
N SER A 186 -11.48 -8.83 -8.57
CA SER A 186 -12.26 -7.77 -7.94
C SER A 186 -11.82 -6.39 -8.45
N TRP A 187 -10.51 -6.15 -8.54
CA TRP A 187 -9.95 -4.93 -9.13
C TRP A 187 -10.38 -4.69 -10.57
N ASP A 188 -10.45 -5.72 -11.42
CA ASP A 188 -10.93 -5.59 -12.79
C ASP A 188 -12.39 -5.07 -12.85
N LYS A 189 -13.23 -5.50 -11.91
CA LYS A 189 -14.62 -4.99 -11.78
C LYS A 189 -14.64 -3.53 -11.34
N VAL A 190 -13.84 -3.18 -10.34
CA VAL A 190 -13.69 -1.79 -9.86
C VAL A 190 -13.24 -0.88 -10.99
N VAL A 191 -12.19 -1.28 -11.72
CA VAL A 191 -11.70 -0.53 -12.87
C VAL A 191 -12.77 -0.35 -13.94
N ALA A 192 -13.50 -1.41 -14.29
CA ALA A 192 -14.55 -1.33 -15.30
C ALA A 192 -15.67 -0.38 -14.86
N GLU A 193 -16.12 -0.48 -13.62
CA GLU A 193 -17.18 0.37 -13.07
C GLU A 193 -16.78 1.84 -13.02
N PHE A 194 -15.63 2.16 -12.42
CA PHE A 194 -15.19 3.55 -12.26
C PHE A 194 -14.80 4.18 -13.59
N SER A 195 -14.16 3.43 -14.50
CA SER A 195 -13.82 3.95 -15.83
C SER A 195 -15.03 4.24 -16.70
N ALA A 196 -16.17 3.56 -16.45
CA ALA A 196 -17.43 3.86 -17.14
C ALA A 196 -18.08 5.16 -16.64
N LYS A 197 -17.78 5.56 -15.40
CA LYS A 197 -18.40 6.73 -14.73
C LYS A 197 -17.52 7.99 -14.80
N ASP A 198 -16.19 7.82 -14.82
CA ASP A 198 -15.24 8.92 -14.74
C ASP A 198 -14.20 8.84 -15.88
N PRO A 199 -14.28 9.76 -16.87
CA PRO A 199 -13.30 9.82 -17.96
C PRO A 199 -11.86 10.08 -17.51
N LEU A 200 -11.65 10.86 -16.45
CA LEU A 200 -10.31 11.12 -15.91
C LEU A 200 -9.75 9.86 -15.24
N PHE A 201 -10.58 9.15 -14.47
CA PHE A 201 -10.21 7.85 -13.92
C PHE A 201 -9.80 6.86 -15.02
N LYS A 202 -10.60 6.79 -16.09
CA LYS A 202 -10.29 5.95 -17.27
C LYS A 202 -8.94 6.33 -17.89
N GLU A 203 -8.70 7.64 -18.12
CA GLU A 203 -7.43 8.14 -18.67
C GLU A 203 -6.23 7.73 -17.80
N ILE A 204 -6.37 7.83 -16.47
CA ILE A 204 -5.34 7.44 -15.50
C ILE A 204 -5.04 5.94 -15.57
N ILE A 205 -6.07 5.09 -15.51
CA ILE A 205 -5.89 3.63 -15.57
C ILE A 205 -5.26 3.20 -16.89
N GLU A 206 -5.69 3.75 -18.01
CA GLU A 206 -5.10 3.43 -19.32
C GLU A 206 -3.63 3.85 -19.40
N SER A 207 -3.29 5.02 -18.85
CA SER A 207 -1.91 5.49 -18.75
C SER A 207 -1.04 4.55 -17.90
N GLN A 208 -1.54 4.15 -16.73
CA GLN A 208 -0.86 3.20 -15.85
C GLN A 208 -0.69 1.84 -16.52
N LYS A 209 -1.71 1.31 -17.19
CA LYS A 209 -1.64 0.03 -17.93
C LYS A 209 -0.60 0.08 -19.06
N ARG A 210 -0.57 1.17 -19.85
CA ARG A 210 0.46 1.35 -20.90
C ARG A 210 1.87 1.38 -20.31
N TYR A 211 2.07 2.12 -19.22
CA TYR A 211 3.37 2.21 -18.57
C TYR A 211 3.80 0.86 -17.97
N ALA A 212 2.91 0.19 -17.23
CA ALA A 212 3.15 -1.12 -16.63
C ALA A 212 3.46 -2.17 -17.69
N LYS A 213 2.75 -2.20 -18.82
CA LYS A 213 3.03 -3.13 -19.92
C LYS A 213 4.47 -3.04 -20.41
N VAL A 214 5.02 -1.82 -20.58
CA VAL A 214 6.40 -1.64 -21.05
C VAL A 214 7.41 -1.95 -19.94
N VAL A 215 7.24 -1.31 -18.77
CA VAL A 215 8.24 -1.36 -17.70
C VAL A 215 8.25 -2.73 -17.02
N MET A 216 7.09 -3.29 -16.69
CA MET A 216 7.04 -4.59 -16.02
C MET A 216 7.40 -5.74 -16.95
N SER A 217 7.17 -5.64 -18.27
CA SER A 217 7.67 -6.67 -19.19
C SER A 217 9.19 -6.75 -19.14
N TYR A 218 9.88 -5.60 -19.15
CA TYR A 218 11.33 -5.58 -18.97
C TYR A 218 11.75 -6.08 -17.59
N LEU A 219 11.18 -5.53 -16.51
CA LEU A 219 11.60 -5.89 -15.15
C LEU A 219 11.34 -7.37 -14.83
N LEU A 220 10.19 -7.92 -15.19
CA LEU A 220 9.87 -9.32 -14.90
C LEU A 220 10.70 -10.31 -15.72
N MET A 221 11.16 -9.93 -16.91
CA MET A 221 11.99 -10.79 -17.76
C MET A 221 13.50 -10.63 -17.49
N ASN A 222 13.92 -9.43 -17.08
CA ASN A 222 15.33 -9.11 -16.87
C ASN A 222 15.83 -9.49 -15.47
N GLN A 223 14.97 -9.40 -14.44
CA GLN A 223 15.39 -9.74 -13.08
C GLN A 223 15.59 -11.25 -12.95
N PRO A 224 16.72 -11.71 -12.38
CA PRO A 224 16.86 -13.11 -12.04
C PRO A 224 15.86 -13.48 -10.95
N ASP A 225 15.49 -14.75 -10.85
CA ASP A 225 14.74 -15.23 -9.69
C ASP A 225 15.64 -15.14 -8.44
N TYR A 226 15.50 -14.03 -7.70
CA TYR A 226 16.25 -13.77 -6.48
C TYR A 226 16.03 -14.83 -5.40
N MET A 227 14.94 -15.60 -5.46
CA MET A 227 14.73 -16.72 -4.54
C MET A 227 15.77 -17.83 -4.74
N ILE A 228 16.30 -18.01 -5.96
CA ILE A 228 17.37 -18.98 -6.22
C ILE A 228 18.61 -18.58 -5.42
N GLY A 229 19.06 -17.33 -5.59
CA GLY A 229 20.24 -16.80 -4.89
C GLY A 229 20.05 -16.80 -3.37
N PHE A 230 18.88 -16.35 -2.89
CA PHE A 230 18.57 -16.32 -1.47
C PHE A 230 18.55 -17.73 -0.87
N ARG A 231 17.85 -18.69 -1.49
CA ARG A 231 17.78 -20.07 -0.99
C ARG A 231 19.12 -20.77 -0.97
N ASN A 232 19.95 -20.52 -1.98
CA ASN A 232 21.30 -21.06 -2.02
C ASN A 232 22.16 -20.55 -0.85
N ALA A 233 22.02 -19.28 -0.47
CA ALA A 233 22.82 -18.67 0.60
C ALA A 233 22.24 -18.92 2.01
N PHE A 234 20.91 -18.93 2.15
CA PHE A 234 20.25 -18.82 3.46
C PHE A 234 19.10 -19.84 3.67
N GLY A 235 18.74 -20.63 2.67
CA GLY A 235 17.60 -21.55 2.74
C GLY A 235 16.23 -20.88 2.48
N ASP A 236 15.15 -21.58 2.85
CA ASP A 236 13.77 -21.10 2.59
C ASP A 236 13.42 -19.89 3.48
N PRO A 237 13.18 -18.69 2.92
CA PRO A 237 12.88 -17.50 3.72
C PRO A 237 11.61 -17.63 4.57
N THR A 238 10.69 -18.54 4.22
CA THR A 238 9.48 -18.79 5.02
C THR A 238 9.73 -19.63 6.27
N LYS A 239 10.91 -20.28 6.35
CA LYS A 239 11.34 -21.11 7.47
C LYS A 239 12.44 -20.44 8.31
N LEU A 240 12.88 -19.25 7.91
CA LEU A 240 13.85 -18.51 8.68
C LEU A 240 13.24 -18.05 10.00
N THR A 241 13.84 -18.52 11.08
CA THR A 241 13.64 -17.95 12.40
C THR A 241 14.69 -16.86 12.56
N TRP A 242 14.24 -15.61 12.58
CA TRP A 242 15.12 -14.52 12.97
C TRP A 242 15.26 -14.54 14.46
#